data_AF-A0A956R8V2-F1
#
_entry.id   AF-A0A956R8V2-F1
#
_cell.length_a   1.000
_cell.length_b   1.000
_cell.length_c   1.000
_cell.angle_alpha   90.00
_cell.angle_beta   90.00
_cell.angle_gamma   90.00
#
_symmetry.space_group_name_H-M   'P 1'
#
loop_
_entity.id
_entity.type
_entity.pdbx_description
1 polymer ?
#
loop_
_entity_poly.entity_id
_entity_poly.type
_entity_poly.pdbx_seq_one_letter_code
_entity_poly.pdbx_strand_id
1 'polypeptide(L)'
;MTDPSPPWARHLRSTLGPLAVYDLPPADPRAARLHANECPEPWPAEVMDALGEVVRALELGRYPDTSGRPLRALLGRRHGCDPDRVVLGNGSDEIIALLLTALSSPGPSPGVVVTPVPTFVMYGHVAQVLGMELREVLLTDDLEL
;
A
#
# COMPACT_ATOMS: atom_id res chain seq x y z
N MET A 1 -9.37 -33.72 20.23
CA MET A 1 -9.32 -32.28 20.56
C MET A 1 -9.95 -31.54 19.39
N THR A 2 -11.08 -30.87 19.61
CA THR A 2 -11.74 -30.07 18.57
C THR A 2 -10.94 -28.79 18.33
N ASP A 3 -10.62 -28.51 17.07
CA ASP A 3 -9.98 -27.27 16.63
C ASP A 3 -10.77 -26.06 17.15
N PRO A 4 -10.15 -25.11 17.89
CA PRO A 4 -10.83 -23.94 18.42
C PRO A 4 -11.22 -22.90 17.36
N SER A 5 -10.86 -23.13 16.09
CA SER A 5 -11.15 -22.21 14.99
C SER A 5 -12.65 -22.12 14.68
N PRO A 6 -13.16 -20.92 14.35
CA PRO A 6 -14.57 -20.74 14.02
C PRO A 6 -14.97 -21.55 12.77
N PRO A 7 -16.23 -22.01 12.63
CA PRO A 7 -16.66 -22.91 11.53
C PRO A 7 -16.42 -22.37 10.12
N TRP A 8 -16.32 -21.05 9.96
CA TRP A 8 -16.07 -20.40 8.68
C TRP A 8 -14.59 -20.39 8.28
N ALA A 9 -13.65 -20.62 9.20
CA ALA A 9 -12.20 -20.56 8.94
C ALA A 9 -11.76 -21.54 7.84
N ARG A 10 -12.46 -22.67 7.69
CA ARG A 10 -12.26 -23.66 6.62
C ARG A 10 -12.41 -23.10 5.19
N HIS A 11 -13.07 -21.96 5.04
CA HIS A 11 -13.26 -21.29 3.75
C HIS A 11 -12.15 -20.29 3.43
N LEU A 12 -11.24 -20.02 4.38
CA LEU A 12 -10.07 -19.19 4.15
C LEU A 12 -8.96 -19.99 3.48
N ARG A 13 -8.13 -19.30 2.69
CA ARG A 13 -6.88 -19.86 2.17
C ARG A 13 -5.93 -20.12 3.34
N SER A 14 -5.28 -21.28 3.34
CA SER A 14 -4.33 -21.69 4.38
C SER A 14 -3.17 -20.70 4.55
N THR A 15 -2.78 -20.01 3.46
CA THR A 15 -1.72 -18.98 3.48
C THR A 15 -2.05 -17.77 4.37
N LEU A 16 -3.33 -17.55 4.69
CA LEU A 16 -3.77 -16.45 5.55
C LEU A 16 -3.67 -16.77 7.04
N GLY A 17 -3.54 -18.05 7.42
CA GLY A 17 -3.48 -18.46 8.83
C GLY A 17 -2.34 -17.80 9.62
N PRO A 18 -1.10 -17.77 9.08
CA PRO A 18 0.04 -17.12 9.74
C PRO A 18 0.05 -15.59 9.60
N LEU A 19 -0.87 -14.98 8.85
CA LEU A 19 -0.83 -13.55 8.53
C LEU A 19 -1.18 -12.74 9.78
N ALA A 20 -0.21 -12.01 10.32
CA ALA A 20 -0.47 -11.03 11.36
C ALA A 20 -1.23 -9.83 10.76
N VAL A 21 -2.28 -9.39 11.44
CA VAL A 21 -2.97 -8.15 11.08
C VAL A 21 -2.01 -6.99 11.33
N TYR A 22 -1.84 -6.14 10.34
CA TYR A 22 -1.16 -4.86 10.53
C TYR A 22 -2.09 -3.95 11.32
N ASP A 23 -1.84 -3.84 12.62
CA ASP A 23 -2.66 -3.09 13.57
C ASP A 23 -1.85 -1.94 14.18
N LEU A 24 -2.43 -0.75 14.17
CA LEU A 24 -1.85 0.43 14.79
C LEU A 24 -2.74 0.85 15.96
N PRO A 25 -2.16 1.14 17.14
CA PRO A 25 -2.95 1.57 18.27
C PRO A 25 -3.73 2.86 17.92
N PRO A 26 -4.94 3.05 18.49
CA PRO A 26 -5.69 4.28 18.28
C PRO A 26 -4.86 5.51 18.63
N ALA A 27 -5.01 6.58 17.85
CA ALA A 27 -4.32 7.83 18.11
C ALA A 27 -4.76 8.43 19.46
N ASP A 28 -3.81 8.73 20.35
CA ASP A 28 -4.05 9.55 21.54
C ASP A 28 -3.82 11.03 21.18
N PRO A 29 -4.88 11.88 21.18
CA PRO A 29 -4.74 13.30 20.85
C PRO A 29 -3.88 14.09 21.85
N ARG A 30 -3.54 13.50 23.01
CA ARG A 30 -2.67 14.12 24.02
C ARG A 30 -1.19 13.76 23.82
N ALA A 31 -0.90 12.74 23.01
CA ALA A 31 0.46 12.27 22.78
C ALA A 31 1.08 12.93 21.55
N ALA A 32 2.37 13.26 21.63
CA ALA A 32 3.14 13.62 20.44
C ALA A 32 3.28 12.39 19.53
N ARG A 33 2.86 12.53 18.26
CA ARG A 33 2.91 11.44 17.27
C ARG A 33 4.24 11.49 16.53
N LEU A 34 5.15 10.57 16.86
CA LEU A 34 6.51 10.49 16.29
C LEU A 34 6.85 9.11 15.69
N HIS A 35 5.86 8.28 15.41
CA HIS A 35 6.05 6.86 15.06
C HIS A 35 5.66 6.50 13.62
N ALA A 36 4.97 7.40 12.90
CA ALA A 36 4.33 7.10 11.62
C ALA A 36 4.87 7.89 10.42
N ASN A 37 5.99 8.62 10.58
CA ASN A 37 6.61 9.45 9.53
C ASN A 37 5.66 10.51 8.90
N GLU A 38 4.68 10.98 9.67
CA GLU A 38 3.75 12.03 9.21
C GLU A 38 4.44 13.41 9.20
N CYS A 39 4.06 14.25 8.25
CA CYS A 39 4.48 15.65 8.19
C CYS A 39 3.87 16.43 9.37
N PRO A 40 4.68 17.02 10.27
CA PRO A 40 4.15 17.78 11.40
C PRO A 40 3.64 19.16 10.98
N GLU A 41 4.15 19.72 9.88
CA GLU A 41 3.72 21.03 9.40
C GLU A 41 2.30 20.96 8.79
N PRO A 42 1.43 21.94 9.11
CA PRO A 42 0.16 22.07 8.42
C PRO A 42 0.40 22.40 6.95
N TRP A 43 -0.57 22.05 6.11
CA TRP A 43 -0.54 22.43 4.71
C TRP A 43 -0.65 23.95 4.57
N PRO A 44 -0.03 24.57 3.54
CA PRO A 44 -0.19 25.99 3.26
C PRO A 44 -1.67 26.37 3.11
N ALA A 45 -2.07 27.55 3.63
CA ALA A 45 -3.46 28.00 3.62
C ALA A 45 -4.05 28.03 2.20
N GLU A 46 -3.27 28.51 1.22
CA GLU A 46 -3.64 28.53 -0.19
C GLU A 46 -3.99 27.14 -0.76
N VAL A 47 -3.31 26.08 -0.31
CA VAL A 47 -3.59 24.70 -0.71
C VAL A 47 -4.89 24.22 -0.07
N MET A 48 -5.10 24.53 1.20
CA MET A 48 -6.32 24.18 1.93
C MET A 48 -7.56 24.87 1.35
N ASP A 49 -7.44 26.15 0.97
CA ASP A 49 -8.50 26.91 0.34
C ASP A 49 -8.86 26.33 -1.04
N ALA A 50 -7.85 26.07 -1.88
CA ALA A 50 -8.04 25.45 -3.19
C ALA A 50 -8.66 24.05 -3.08
N LEU A 51 -8.21 23.23 -2.14
CA LEU A 51 -8.79 21.92 -1.87
C LEU A 51 -10.27 22.05 -1.46
N GLY A 52 -10.59 23.01 -0.58
CA GLY A 52 -11.95 23.28 -0.15
C GLY A 52 -12.88 23.68 -1.31
N GLU A 53 -12.39 24.49 -2.25
CA GLU A 53 -13.13 24.84 -3.48
C GLU A 53 -13.40 23.61 -4.36
N VAL A 54 -12.38 22.76 -4.59
CA VAL A 54 -12.53 21.53 -5.36
C VAL A 54 -13.56 20.61 -4.71
N VAL A 55 -13.45 20.35 -3.41
CA VAL A 55 -14.36 19.47 -2.67
C VAL A 55 -15.80 19.98 -2.73
N ARG A 56 -16.02 21.29 -2.58
CA ARG A 56 -17.37 21.89 -2.68
C ARG A 56 -17.99 21.75 -4.08
N ALA A 57 -17.16 21.68 -5.11
CA ALA A 57 -17.62 21.53 -6.50
C ALA A 57 -17.82 20.06 -6.93
N LEU A 58 -17.46 19.07 -6.11
CA LEU A 58 -17.60 17.66 -6.45
C LEU A 58 -19.08 17.23 -6.51
N GLU A 59 -19.46 16.59 -7.62
CA GLU A 59 -20.73 15.88 -7.72
C GLU A 59 -20.62 14.48 -7.08
N LEU A 60 -20.77 14.40 -5.75
CA LEU A 60 -20.62 13.14 -4.99
C LEU A 60 -21.59 12.02 -5.42
N GLY A 61 -22.66 12.35 -6.14
CA GLY A 61 -23.59 11.37 -6.74
C GLY A 61 -23.12 10.76 -8.06
N ARG A 62 -21.91 11.12 -8.54
CA ARG A 62 -21.33 10.65 -9.80
C ARG A 62 -19.96 10.03 -9.56
N TYR A 63 -19.55 9.16 -10.50
CA TYR A 63 -18.19 8.66 -10.52
C TYR A 63 -17.21 9.80 -10.86
N PRO A 64 -16.01 9.82 -10.26
CA PRO A 64 -14.96 10.75 -10.66
C PRO A 64 -14.39 10.40 -12.03
N ASP A 65 -13.51 11.26 -12.56
CA ASP A 65 -12.68 10.91 -13.72
C ASP A 65 -11.83 9.67 -13.39
N THR A 66 -12.10 8.58 -14.11
CA THR A 66 -11.38 7.32 -13.94
C THR A 66 -10.02 7.30 -14.65
N SER A 67 -9.76 8.28 -15.52
CA SER A 67 -8.56 8.30 -16.36
C SER A 67 -7.34 8.92 -15.67
N GLY A 68 -7.57 9.88 -14.76
CA GLY A 68 -6.51 10.62 -14.06
C GLY A 68 -5.51 11.32 -14.98
N ARG A 69 -5.88 11.55 -16.25
CA ARG A 69 -4.98 12.08 -17.30
C ARG A 69 -4.32 13.41 -16.90
N PRO A 70 -5.04 14.39 -16.31
CA PRO A 70 -4.41 15.65 -15.91
C PRO A 70 -3.28 15.45 -14.89
N LEU A 71 -3.49 14.57 -13.90
CA LEU A 71 -2.49 14.27 -12.87
C LEU A 71 -1.29 13.51 -13.46
N ARG A 72 -1.54 12.50 -14.31
CA ARG A 72 -0.48 11.75 -15.01
C ARG A 72 0.38 12.67 -15.88
N ALA A 73 -0.24 13.61 -16.60
CA ALA A 73 0.48 14.60 -17.41
C ALA A 73 1.33 15.54 -16.55
N LEU A 74 0.81 15.98 -15.40
CA LEU A 74 1.55 16.82 -14.45
C LEU A 74 2.77 16.09 -13.87
N LEU A 75 2.58 14.85 -13.42
CA LEU A 75 3.65 14.01 -12.87
C LEU A 75 4.70 13.66 -13.94
N GLY A 76 4.28 13.33 -15.16
CA GLY A 76 5.17 13.08 -16.29
C GLY A 76 6.11 14.26 -16.57
N ARG A 77 5.56 15.49 -16.61
CA ARG A 77 6.39 16.70 -16.74
C ARG A 77 7.34 16.90 -15.55
N ARG A 78 6.85 16.70 -14.32
CA ARG A 78 7.64 16.89 -13.09
C ARG A 78 8.83 15.94 -13.02
N HIS A 79 8.64 14.69 -13.45
CA HIS A 79 9.64 13.63 -13.33
C HIS A 79 10.38 13.32 -14.64
N GLY A 80 10.08 14.04 -15.73
CA GLY A 80 10.74 13.86 -17.02
C GLY A 80 10.42 12.53 -17.70
N CYS A 81 9.20 12.01 -17.52
CA CYS A 81 8.76 10.75 -18.10
C CYS A 81 7.45 10.90 -18.92
N ASP A 82 7.23 9.95 -19.82
CA ASP A 82 5.98 9.84 -20.56
C ASP A 82 4.80 9.61 -19.58
N PRO A 83 3.71 10.40 -19.65
CA PRO A 83 2.51 10.16 -18.84
C PRO A 83 1.94 8.74 -18.92
N ASP A 84 2.19 8.01 -20.01
CA ASP A 84 1.82 6.60 -20.18
C ASP A 84 2.64 5.62 -19.34
N ARG A 85 3.71 6.11 -18.70
CA ARG A 85 4.50 5.37 -17.71
C ARG A 85 4.10 5.68 -16.26
N VAL A 86 3.06 6.49 -16.05
CA VAL A 86 2.56 6.84 -14.71
C VAL A 86 1.29 6.05 -14.39
N VAL A 87 1.35 5.25 -13.33
CA VAL A 87 0.20 4.57 -12.73
C VAL A 87 -0.23 5.34 -11.47
N LEU A 88 -1.53 5.59 -11.33
CA LEU A 88 -2.12 6.23 -10.15
C LEU A 88 -2.73 5.16 -9.25
N GLY A 89 -2.63 5.36 -7.94
CA GLY A 89 -3.24 4.51 -6.93
C GLY A 89 -3.62 5.32 -5.69
N ASN A 90 -4.53 4.78 -4.90
CA ASN A 90 -4.97 5.30 -3.62
C ASN A 90 -3.97 4.95 -2.52
N GLY A 91 -2.79 5.57 -2.59
CA GLY A 91 -1.64 5.24 -1.75
C GLY A 91 -0.73 4.17 -2.37
N SER A 92 0.51 4.10 -1.88
CA SER A 92 1.53 3.18 -2.43
C SER A 92 1.21 1.71 -2.22
N ASP A 93 0.44 1.37 -1.17
CA ASP A 93 0.07 -0.02 -0.88
C ASP A 93 -0.79 -0.62 -2.00
N GLU A 94 -1.69 0.16 -2.60
CA GLU A 94 -2.44 -0.28 -3.78
C GLU A 94 -1.52 -0.53 -4.97
N ILE A 95 -0.51 0.32 -5.18
CA ILE A 95 0.48 0.14 -6.25
C ILE A 95 1.31 -1.13 -6.02
N ILE A 96 1.73 -1.39 -4.77
CA ILE A 96 2.44 -2.63 -4.40
C ILE A 96 1.55 -3.85 -4.68
N ALA A 97 0.28 -3.80 -4.28
CA ALA A 97 -0.69 -4.87 -4.53
C ALA A 97 -0.92 -5.13 -6.01
N LEU A 98 -1.10 -4.08 -6.82
CA LEU A 98 -1.26 -4.18 -8.27
C LEU A 98 0.01 -4.76 -8.92
N LEU A 99 1.19 -4.29 -8.51
CA LEU A 99 2.47 -4.78 -9.02
C LEU A 99 2.65 -6.28 -8.75
N LEU A 100 2.46 -6.70 -7.49
CA LEU A 100 2.60 -8.11 -7.14
C LEU A 100 1.51 -8.98 -7.77
N THR A 101 0.30 -8.46 -7.93
CA THR A 101 -0.78 -9.15 -8.66
C THR A 101 -0.40 -9.36 -10.13
N ALA A 102 0.10 -8.32 -10.80
CA ALA A 102 0.51 -8.39 -12.21
C ALA A 102 1.69 -9.34 -12.44
N LEU A 103 2.56 -9.52 -11.44
CA LEU A 103 3.71 -10.43 -11.48
C LEU A 103 3.41 -11.81 -10.90
N SER A 104 2.23 -12.01 -10.30
CA SER A 104 1.81 -13.31 -9.81
C SER A 104 1.41 -14.21 -10.98
N SER A 105 1.80 -15.49 -10.92
CA SER A 105 1.42 -16.48 -11.92
C SER A 105 0.51 -17.53 -11.29
N PRO A 106 -0.68 -17.80 -11.86
CA PRO A 106 -1.47 -18.96 -11.47
C PRO A 106 -0.78 -20.22 -12.03
N GLY A 107 0.05 -20.86 -11.21
CA GLY A 107 0.82 -22.03 -11.63
C GLY A 107 1.38 -22.81 -10.45
N PRO A 108 2.00 -23.98 -10.71
CA PRO A 108 2.54 -24.85 -9.66
C PRO A 108 3.75 -24.23 -8.93
N SER A 109 4.42 -23.26 -9.55
CA SER A 109 5.47 -22.47 -8.91
C SER A 109 4.89 -21.11 -8.52
N PRO A 110 4.74 -20.81 -7.21
CA PRO A 110 4.38 -19.46 -6.79
C PRO A 110 5.48 -18.49 -7.25
N GLY A 111 5.09 -17.25 -7.54
CA GLY A 111 6.06 -16.17 -7.74
C GLY A 111 6.85 -15.93 -6.44
N VAL A 112 8.08 -15.43 -6.57
CA VAL A 112 8.96 -15.17 -5.42
C VAL A 112 9.16 -13.66 -5.28
N VAL A 113 8.89 -13.13 -4.08
CA VAL A 113 9.20 -11.76 -3.68
C VAL A 113 10.46 -11.80 -2.81
N VAL A 114 11.48 -11.02 -3.18
CA VAL A 114 12.75 -10.94 -2.44
C VAL A 114 12.84 -9.57 -1.79
N THR A 115 13.07 -9.51 -0.48
CA THR A 115 13.14 -8.25 0.28
C THR A 115 14.32 -8.22 1.24
N PRO A 116 15.05 -7.08 1.38
CA PRO A 116 15.96 -6.90 2.50
C PRO A 116 15.18 -6.85 3.83
N VAL A 117 15.81 -7.22 4.94
CA VAL A 117 15.25 -7.09 6.29
C VAL A 117 16.27 -6.42 7.20
N PRO A 118 15.90 -5.34 7.92
CA PRO A 118 14.55 -4.74 8.00
C PRO A 118 14.13 -3.92 6.77
N THR A 119 12.82 -3.94 6.43
CA THR A 119 12.22 -3.11 5.37
C THR A 119 10.73 -2.84 5.65
N PHE A 120 10.03 -2.25 4.68
CA PHE A 120 8.59 -2.02 4.75
C PHE A 120 7.77 -3.30 4.69
N VAL A 121 7.01 -3.57 5.76
CA VAL A 121 6.27 -4.83 5.98
C VAL A 121 5.24 -5.17 4.90
N MET A 122 4.70 -4.16 4.20
CA MET A 122 3.63 -4.37 3.23
C MET A 122 4.06 -5.22 2.03
N TYR A 123 5.35 -5.27 1.68
CA TYR A 123 5.84 -6.17 0.64
C TYR A 123 5.56 -7.63 0.98
N GLY A 124 5.95 -8.06 2.19
CA GLY A 124 5.73 -9.41 2.69
C GLY A 124 4.25 -9.71 2.93
N HIS A 125 3.52 -8.73 3.50
CA HIS A 125 2.08 -8.88 3.78
C HIS A 125 1.29 -9.14 2.48
N VAL A 126 1.52 -8.34 1.45
CA VAL A 126 0.86 -8.50 0.14
C VAL A 126 1.30 -9.79 -0.55
N ALA A 127 2.59 -10.15 -0.49
CA ALA A 127 3.10 -11.42 -1.05
C ALA A 127 2.37 -12.62 -0.44
N GLN A 128 2.23 -12.66 0.88
CA GLN A 128 1.52 -13.73 1.59
C GLN A 128 0.02 -13.75 1.25
N VAL A 129 -0.62 -12.58 1.15
CA VAL A 129 -2.00 -12.46 0.67
C VAL A 129 -2.13 -12.98 -0.76
N LEU A 130 -1.14 -12.85 -1.62
CA LEU A 130 -1.18 -13.40 -2.98
C LEU A 130 -0.74 -14.87 -3.06
N GLY A 131 -0.28 -15.47 -1.94
CA GLY A 131 0.25 -16.83 -1.92
C GLY A 131 1.60 -16.97 -2.61
N MET A 132 2.35 -15.87 -2.71
CA MET A 132 3.71 -15.82 -3.22
C MET A 132 4.70 -16.27 -2.16
N GLU A 133 5.83 -16.82 -2.58
CA GLU A 133 6.96 -17.11 -1.69
C GLU A 133 7.65 -15.79 -1.32
N LEU A 134 7.91 -15.57 -0.02
CA LEU A 134 8.70 -14.45 0.47
C LEU A 134 10.12 -14.95 0.83
N ARG A 135 11.14 -14.33 0.26
CA ARG A 135 12.55 -14.56 0.59
C ARG A 135 13.16 -13.32 1.19
N GLU A 136 13.51 -13.41 2.46
CA GLU A 136 14.10 -12.32 3.22
C GLU A 136 15.63 -12.41 3.18
N VAL A 137 16.29 -11.29 2.91
CA VAL A 137 17.76 -11.14 2.93
C VAL A 137 18.11 -10.21 4.08
N LEU A 138 18.80 -10.74 5.09
CA LEU A 138 19.21 -9.91 6.23
C LEU A 138 20.24 -8.87 5.78
N LEU A 139 19.98 -7.61 6.10
CA LEU A 139 20.98 -6.56 5.96
C LEU A 139 22.10 -6.78 6.98
N THR A 140 23.30 -6.29 6.65
CA THR A 140 24.41 -6.21 7.60
C THR A 140 24.09 -5.21 8.72
N ASP A 141 24.91 -5.20 9.78
CA ASP A 141 24.81 -4.20 10.86
C ASP A 141 24.98 -2.76 10.35
N ASP A 142 25.68 -2.59 9.22
CA ASP A 142 25.88 -1.32 8.52
C ASP A 142 24.77 -1.01 7.48
N LEU A 143 23.71 -1.81 7.46
CA LEU A 143 22.56 -1.71 6.54
C LEU A 143 22.89 -1.94 5.05
N GLU A 144 23.88 -2.81 4.77
CA GLU A 144 24.25 -3.22 3.41
C GLU A 144 23.61 -4.57 3.01
N LEU A 145 23.52 -4.82 1.70
CA LEU A 145 23.03 -6.06 1.08
C LEU A 145 24.14 -7.10 0.85
#